data_AF-A0A9E2TYX4-F1
#
_entry.id   AF-A0A9E2TYX4-F1
#
_cell.length_a   1.000
_cell.length_b   1.000
_cell.length_c   1.000
_cell.angle_alpha   90.00
_cell.angle_beta   90.00
_cell.angle_gamma   90.00
#
_symmetry.space_group_name_H-M   'P 1'
#
loop_
_entity.id
_entity.type
_entity.pdbx_description
1 polymer ?
#
loop_
_entity_poly.entity_id
_entity_poly.type
_entity_poly.pdbx_seq_one_letter_code
_entity_poly.pdbx_strand_id
1 'polypeptide(L)' 'MTRTGILLWIVALLVLEVNHLKWIWWEHWSCRRCTAKHKDCACGATARWMMFL' A
#
# COMPACT_ATOMS: atom_id res chain seq x y z
N MET A 1 15.47 21.56 -16.13
CA MET A 1 14.69 20.32 -15.99
C MET A 1 14.63 19.64 -17.35
N THR A 2 15.11 18.40 -17.51
CA THR A 2 14.97 17.64 -18.76
C THR A 2 13.63 16.89 -18.78
N ARG A 3 13.10 16.57 -19.98
CA ARG A 3 11.84 15.81 -20.13
C ARG A 3 11.88 14.48 -19.38
N THR A 4 13.04 13.81 -19.41
CA THR A 4 13.31 12.58 -18.65
C THR A 4 13.27 12.79 -17.15
N GLY A 5 13.85 13.89 -16.64
CA GLY A 5 13.79 14.25 -15.22
C GLY A 5 12.35 14.46 -14.73
N ILE A 6 11.50 15.12 -15.53
CA ILE A 6 10.09 15.33 -15.19
C ILE A 6 9.33 14.00 -15.12
N LEU A 7 9.53 13.11 -16.10
CA LEU A 7 8.87 11.80 -16.10
C LEU A 7 9.28 10.94 -14.90
N LEU A 8 10.57 10.97 -14.51
CA LEU A 8 11.04 10.28 -13.31
C LEU A 8 10.37 10.82 -12.04
N TRP A 9 10.21 12.15 -11.93
CA TRP A 9 9.51 12.75 -10.80
C TRP A 9 8.03 12.38 -10.76
N ILE A 10 7.35 12.32 -11.90
CA ILE A 10 5.95 11.85 -11.97
C ILE A 10 5.85 10.41 -11.46
N VAL A 11 6.73 9.52 -11.92
CA VAL A 11 6.74 8.12 -11.47
C VAL A 11 7.06 8.02 -9.97
N ALA A 12 8.03 8.78 -9.48
CA ALA A 12 8.39 8.80 -8.06
C ALA A 12 7.21 9.23 -7.18
N LEU A 13 6.49 10.29 -7.57
CA LEU A 13 5.30 10.76 -6.86
C LEU A 13 4.19 9.71 -6.90
N LEU A 14 3.94 9.06 -8.03
CA LEU A 14 2.95 7.98 -8.11
C LEU A 14 3.29 6.81 -7.18
N VAL A 15 4.55 6.38 -7.15
CA VAL A 15 4.99 5.30 -6.24
C VAL A 15 4.80 5.71 -4.78
N LEU A 16 5.07 6.97 -4.45
CA LEU A 16 4.90 7.48 -3.09
C LEU A 16 3.43 7.43 -2.66
N GLU A 17 2.51 7.88 -3.52
CA GLU A 17 1.06 7.84 -3.27
C GLU A 17 0.54 6.40 -3.13
N VAL A 18 0.99 5.46 -3.98
CA VAL A 18 0.63 4.04 -3.87
C VAL A 18 1.10 3.46 -2.55
N ASN A 19 2.33 3.79 -2.12
CA ASN A 19 2.85 3.34 -0.84
C ASN A 19 2.07 3.94 0.35
N HIS A 20 1.61 5.19 0.21
CA HIS A 20 0.76 5.84 1.19
C HIS A 20 -0.61 5.14 1.31
N LEU A 21 -1.25 4.84 0.18
CA LEU A 21 -2.51 4.09 0.14
C LEU A 21 -2.37 2.72 0.78
N LYS A 22 -1.26 2.04 0.50
CA LYS A 22 -0.93 0.72 1.07
C LYS A 22 -0.74 0.78 2.58
N TRP A 23 -0.10 1.82 3.08
CA TRP A 23 0.03 2.05 4.52
C TRP A 23 -1.33 2.30 5.19
N ILE A 24 -2.18 3.15 4.59
CA ILE A 24 -3.54 3.41 5.10
C ILE A 24 -4.37 2.12 5.10
N TRP A 25 -4.30 1.34 4.02
CA TRP A 25 -4.97 0.05 3.92
C TRP A 25 -4.56 -0.89 5.05
N TRP A 26 -3.26 -0.97 5.33
CA TRP A 26 -2.73 -1.85 6.37
C TRP A 26 -3.13 -1.41 7.80
N GLU A 27 -3.05 -0.12 8.09
CA GLU A 27 -3.28 0.40 9.45
C GLU A 27 -4.78 0.64 9.73
N HIS A 28 -5.56 1.08 8.74
CA HIS A 28 -6.93 1.58 8.96
C HIS A 28 -8.02 0.63 8.48
N TRP A 29 -7.81 -0.16 7.43
CA TRP A 29 -8.85 -1.09 6.99
C TRP A 29 -8.95 -2.31 7.92
N SER A 30 -10.20 -2.72 8.15
CA SER A 30 -10.53 -3.96 8.84
C SER A 30 -10.69 -5.09 7.83
N CYS A 31 -10.22 -6.27 8.21
CA CYS A 31 -10.44 -7.46 7.41
C CYS A 31 -11.93 -7.81 7.38
N ARG A 32 -12.47 -8.07 6.19
CA ARG A 32 -13.89 -8.39 6.00
C ARG A 32 -14.35 -9.65 6.74
N ARG A 33 -13.43 -10.57 7.05
CA ARG A 33 -13.74 -11.88 7.66
C ARG A 33 -13.58 -11.89 9.17
N CYS A 34 -12.61 -11.14 9.69
CA CYS A 34 -12.23 -11.16 11.10
C CYS A 34 -12.57 -9.84 11.81
N THR A 35 -12.93 -8.79 11.06
CA THR A 35 -13.19 -7.41 11.51
C THR A 35 -12.05 -6.73 12.27
N ALA A 36 -10.99 -7.46 12.63
CA ALA A 36 -9.75 -6.90 13.15
C ALA A 36 -9.05 -6.06 12.09
N LYS A 37 -8.21 -5.12 12.53
CA LYS A 37 -7.35 -4.33 11.64
C LYS A 37 -6.47 -5.25 10.83
N HIS A 38 -6.20 -4.90 9.58
CA HIS A 38 -5.40 -5.73 8.67
C HIS A 38 -4.00 -6.04 9.23
N LYS A 39 -3.41 -5.10 9.97
CA LYS A 39 -2.19 -5.27 10.76
C LYS A 39 -2.23 -6.43 11.77
N ASP A 40 -3.38 -6.64 12.41
CA ASP A 40 -3.57 -7.63 13.48
C ASP A 40 -4.36 -8.87 13.02
N CYS A 41 -4.81 -8.91 11.76
CA CYS A 41 -5.64 -10.02 11.29
C CYS A 41 -4.78 -11.25 10.94
N ALA A 42 -5.01 -12.35 11.67
CA ALA A 42 -4.39 -13.65 11.42
C ALA A 42 -5.11 -14.51 10.35
N CYS A 43 -6.21 -14.02 9.78
CA CYS A 43 -7.14 -14.83 8.97
C CYS A 43 -6.69 -15.15 7.54
N GLY A 44 -5.41 -14.98 7.22
CA GLY A 44 -4.84 -15.58 6.01
C GLY A 44 -3.58 -14.92 5.51
N ALA A 45 -2.80 -15.71 4.78
CA ALA A 45 -1.59 -15.32 4.05
C ALA A 45 -1.80 -14.05 3.20
N THR A 46 -3.00 -13.79 2.69
CA THR A 46 -3.33 -12.64 1.84
C THR A 46 -3.07 -11.27 2.47
N ALA A 47 -3.19 -11.11 3.80
CA ALA A 47 -2.86 -9.85 4.48
C ALA A 47 -1.34 -9.63 4.61
N ARG A 48 -0.55 -10.72 4.66
CA ARG A 48 0.91 -10.68 4.75
C ARG A 48 1.57 -10.45 3.39
N TRP A 49 1.01 -11.01 2.31
CA TRP A 49 1.61 -10.97 0.97
C TRP A 49 1.23 -9.75 0.13
N MET A 50 0.07 -9.12 0.35
CA MET A 50 -0.24 -7.81 -0.29
C MET A 50 0.68 -6.68 0.19
N MET A 51 1.47 -6.90 1.24
CA MET A 51 2.50 -5.96 1.65
C MET A 51 3.76 -6.00 0.75
N PHE A 52 3.94 -7.04 -0.06
CA PHE A 52 5.12 -7.25 -0.90
C PHE A 52 4.87 -7.18 -2.43
N LEU A 53 3.62 -7.16 -2.87
CA LEU A 53 3.23 -6.78 -4.24
C LEU A 53 2.69 -5.35 -4.28
#